data_AF-A0A954BCE6-F1
#
_entry.id   AF-A0A954BCE6-F1
#
_cell.length_a   1.000
_cell.length_b   1.000
_cell.length_c   1.000
_cell.angle_alpha   90.00
_cell.angle_beta   90.00
_cell.angle_gamma   90.00
#
_symmetry.space_group_name_H-M   'P 1'
#
loop_
_entity.id
_entity.type
_entity.pdbx_description
1 polymer ?
#
loop_
_entity_poly.entity_id
_entity_poly.type
_entity_poly.pdbx_seq_one_letter_code
_entity_poly.pdbx_strand_id
1 'polypeptide(L)'
;MMSFRMSAATLSLLALAACAKETQKAEEPADASYQDQLQTALLDAKPGDVIEIPEGRFSFDRSLSLTVNGVTIKGAGMDKTVLSFKGQVAGAEGLLVTANDFTVEDLAIEDTKGDGIKVNEGENIVFRRVRVEWTGGPKTENGAYGLYPVQTKNVLIEESHVIGAADAG
;
A
#
# COMPACT_ATOMS: atom_id res chain seq x y z
N MET A 1 -18.47 -51.25 63.49
CA MET A 1 -18.02 -50.60 64.73
C MET A 1 -17.26 -49.34 64.32
N MET A 2 -17.72 -48.17 64.78
CA MET A 2 -17.17 -46.79 64.68
C MET A 2 -16.49 -46.35 63.35
N SER A 3 -17.01 -45.42 62.53
CA SER A 3 -17.44 -44.01 62.73
C SER A 3 -16.30 -42.97 62.69
N PHE A 4 -16.48 -41.96 61.80
CA PHE A 4 -16.03 -40.55 61.88
C PHE A 4 -14.52 -40.27 61.57
N ARG A 5 -14.08 -39.26 60.79
CA ARG A 5 -14.57 -37.89 60.50
C ARG A 5 -14.09 -37.30 59.16
N MET A 6 -14.96 -36.44 58.67
CA MET A 6 -14.86 -35.33 57.70
C MET A 6 -13.60 -34.44 57.87
N SER A 7 -12.99 -34.03 56.75
CA SER A 7 -12.32 -32.73 56.62
C SER A 7 -12.39 -32.26 55.18
N ALA A 8 -12.99 -31.09 54.98
CA ALA A 8 -13.12 -30.39 53.72
C ALA A 8 -11.80 -29.67 53.36
N ALA A 9 -11.43 -29.70 52.08
CA ALA A 9 -10.48 -28.77 51.50
C ALA A 9 -11.02 -28.30 50.15
N THR A 10 -11.58 -27.09 50.15
CA THR A 10 -11.85 -26.28 48.97
C THR A 10 -10.54 -25.96 48.25
N LEU A 11 -10.45 -26.20 46.94
CA LEU A 11 -9.42 -25.60 46.10
C LEU A 11 -10.03 -25.09 44.79
N SER A 12 -9.66 -23.85 44.50
CA SER A 12 -10.25 -22.88 43.59
C SER A 12 -10.12 -23.20 42.09
N LEU A 13 -11.02 -22.60 41.31
CA LEU A 13 -11.02 -22.53 39.85
C LEU A 13 -9.69 -21.98 39.28
N LEU A 14 -9.21 -22.60 38.19
CA LEU A 14 -8.57 -21.88 37.10
C LEU A 14 -9.17 -22.36 35.76
N ALA A 15 -9.99 -21.51 35.16
CA ALA A 15 -10.41 -21.64 33.77
C ALA A 15 -9.28 -21.13 32.87
N LEU A 16 -8.57 -22.05 32.20
CA LEU A 16 -7.61 -21.72 31.16
C LEU A 16 -8.38 -21.45 29.86
N ALA A 17 -8.75 -20.20 29.65
CA ALA A 17 -9.09 -19.69 28.31
C ALA A 17 -7.78 -19.63 27.49
N ALA A 18 -7.52 -20.68 26.72
CA ALA A 18 -6.43 -20.68 25.76
C ALA A 18 -6.86 -19.88 24.52
N CYS A 19 -6.35 -18.65 24.41
CA CYS A 19 -6.48 -17.81 23.24
C CYS A 19 -6.00 -18.55 21.99
N ALA A 20 -6.85 -18.60 20.97
CA ALA A 20 -6.45 -18.88 19.60
C ALA A 20 -5.42 -17.81 19.20
N LYS A 21 -4.15 -18.22 19.16
CA LYS A 21 -3.09 -17.43 18.54
C LYS A 21 -3.29 -17.58 17.04
N GLU A 22 -4.05 -16.66 16.45
CA GLU A 22 -4.02 -16.47 15.00
C GLU A 22 -2.56 -16.27 14.61
N THR A 23 -2.03 -17.29 13.95
CA THR A 23 -0.69 -17.25 13.38
C THR A 23 -0.84 -16.36 12.17
N GLN A 24 -0.47 -15.09 12.31
CA GLN A 24 -0.21 -14.21 11.18
C GLN A 24 0.74 -14.96 10.25
N LYS A 25 0.20 -15.39 9.12
CA LYS A 25 0.95 -15.96 8.01
C LYS A 25 1.99 -14.91 7.65
N ALA A 26 3.26 -15.24 7.86
CA ALA A 26 4.36 -14.39 7.41
C ALA A 26 4.14 -14.08 5.93
N GLU A 27 4.05 -12.80 5.60
CA GLU A 27 4.01 -12.30 4.23
C GLU A 27 5.24 -12.87 3.51
N GLU A 28 4.99 -13.76 2.56
CA GLU A 28 6.01 -14.15 1.59
C GLU A 28 6.42 -12.87 0.84
N PRO A 29 7.72 -12.64 0.58
CA PRO A 29 8.13 -11.50 -0.20
C PRO A 29 7.49 -11.69 -1.58
N ALA A 30 6.70 -10.73 -2.06
CA ALA A 30 6.42 -10.73 -3.49
C ALA A 30 7.73 -10.39 -4.20
N ASP A 31 8.39 -11.49 -4.54
CA ASP A 31 9.66 -11.69 -5.20
C ASP A 31 9.66 -10.94 -6.53
N ALA A 32 10.83 -10.51 -7.02
CA ALA A 32 11.04 -9.68 -8.22
C ALA A 32 10.10 -9.99 -9.42
N SER A 33 9.63 -11.24 -9.52
CA SER A 33 8.54 -11.70 -10.38
C SER A 33 7.30 -10.79 -10.48
N TYR A 34 6.84 -10.14 -9.41
CA TYR A 34 5.61 -9.33 -9.49
C TYR A 34 5.88 -7.93 -10.04
N GLN A 35 7.06 -7.37 -9.77
CA GLN A 35 7.49 -6.11 -10.37
C GLN A 35 7.45 -6.21 -11.91
N ASP A 36 8.04 -7.27 -12.46
CA ASP A 36 8.08 -7.49 -13.91
C ASP A 36 6.67 -7.65 -14.51
N GLN A 37 5.77 -8.34 -13.79
CA GLN A 37 4.38 -8.51 -14.20
C GLN A 37 3.63 -7.17 -14.25
N LEU A 38 3.71 -6.37 -13.18
CA LEU A 38 3.01 -5.09 -13.13
C LEU A 38 3.60 -4.09 -14.13
N GLN A 39 4.92 -4.04 -14.27
CA GLN A 39 5.57 -3.20 -15.28
C GLN A 39 5.13 -3.58 -16.69
N THR A 40 5.05 -4.87 -17.01
CA THR A 40 4.54 -5.34 -18.30
C THR A 40 3.08 -4.95 -18.50
N ALA A 41 2.22 -5.13 -17.49
CA ALA A 41 0.82 -4.72 -17.56
C ALA A 41 0.65 -3.21 -17.81
N LEU A 42 1.48 -2.37 -17.19
CA LEU A 42 1.48 -0.92 -17.41
C LEU A 42 1.97 -0.54 -18.81
N LEU A 43 2.97 -1.26 -19.34
CA LEU A 43 3.49 -1.06 -20.70
C LEU A 43 2.47 -1.47 -21.77
N ASP A 44 1.73 -2.55 -21.54
CA ASP A 44 0.77 -3.11 -22.50
C ASP A 44 -0.63 -2.50 -22.40
N ALA A 45 -0.85 -1.63 -21.40
CA ALA A 45 -2.15 -1.01 -21.11
C ALA A 45 -2.73 -0.24 -22.30
N LYS A 46 -4.06 -0.24 -22.39
CA LYS A 46 -4.84 0.47 -23.40
C LYS A 46 -5.88 1.38 -22.73
N PRO A 47 -6.36 2.41 -23.45
CA PRO A 47 -7.43 3.25 -22.93
C PRO A 47 -8.67 2.43 -22.55
N GLY A 48 -9.17 2.63 -21.35
CA GLY A 48 -10.28 1.90 -20.76
C GLY A 48 -9.88 0.69 -19.90
N ASP A 49 -8.60 0.32 -19.87
CA ASP A 49 -8.13 -0.82 -19.08
C ASP A 49 -8.17 -0.52 -17.57
N VAL A 50 -8.50 -1.56 -16.80
CA VAL A 50 -8.37 -1.58 -15.35
C VAL A 50 -7.29 -2.61 -14.99
N ILE A 51 -6.19 -2.13 -14.40
CA ILE A 51 -5.10 -2.96 -13.90
C ILE A 51 -5.39 -3.24 -12.44
N GLU A 52 -5.86 -4.47 -12.16
CA GLU A 52 -6.13 -4.93 -10.80
C GLU A 52 -4.86 -5.51 -10.17
N ILE A 53 -4.55 -5.02 -8.96
CA ILE A 53 -3.46 -5.49 -8.12
C ILE A 53 -4.11 -6.24 -6.95
N PRO A 54 -3.78 -7.53 -6.73
CA PRO A 54 -4.41 -8.30 -5.68
C PRO A 54 -4.01 -7.81 -4.28
N GLU A 55 -4.71 -8.30 -3.27
CA GLU A 55 -4.27 -8.18 -1.87
C GLU A 55 -2.88 -8.80 -1.72
N GLY A 56 -1.98 -8.08 -1.03
CA GLY A 56 -0.60 -8.48 -0.83
C GLY A 56 0.34 -7.29 -0.67
N ARG A 57 1.57 -7.60 -0.26
CA ARG A 57 2.68 -6.65 -0.16
C ARG A 57 3.74 -6.99 -1.20
N PHE A 58 4.02 -6.04 -2.09
CA PHE A 58 4.88 -6.23 -3.26
C PHE A 58 6.10 -5.34 -3.18
N SER A 59 7.28 -5.89 -3.46
CA SER A 59 8.54 -5.14 -3.41
C SER A 59 8.97 -4.67 -4.79
N PHE A 60 9.37 -3.40 -4.87
CA PHE A 60 9.83 -2.75 -6.09
C PHE A 60 11.18 -2.08 -5.85
N ASP A 61 12.12 -2.31 -6.75
CA ASP A 61 13.43 -1.65 -6.77
C ASP A 61 13.52 -0.53 -7.83
N ARG A 62 12.48 -0.40 -8.66
CA ARG A 62 12.37 0.57 -9.77
C ARG A 62 11.01 1.24 -9.77
N SER A 63 10.95 2.50 -10.20
CA SER A 63 9.69 3.22 -10.40
C SER A 63 8.74 2.49 -11.36
N LEU A 64 7.44 2.61 -11.10
CA LEU A 64 6.39 2.27 -12.07
C LEU A 64 6.09 3.48 -12.95
N SER A 65 5.70 3.25 -14.19
CA SER A 65 5.38 4.33 -15.14
C SER A 65 4.18 4.01 -16.02
N LEU A 66 3.35 5.01 -16.29
CA LEU A 66 2.20 4.90 -17.19
C LEU A 66 2.08 6.15 -18.06
N THR A 67 1.91 5.96 -19.37
CA THR A 67 1.75 7.06 -20.33
C THR A 67 0.49 6.95 -21.19
N VAL A 68 -0.43 6.05 -20.81
CA VAL A 68 -1.65 5.74 -21.57
C VAL A 68 -2.85 6.37 -20.87
N ASN A 69 -3.64 7.14 -21.64
CA ASN A 69 -4.85 7.79 -21.14
C ASN A 69 -5.95 6.78 -20.81
N GLY A 70 -6.83 7.11 -19.88
CA GLY A 70 -8.06 6.34 -19.62
C GLY A 70 -7.83 5.04 -18.85
N VAL A 71 -6.71 4.91 -18.13
CA VAL A 71 -6.37 3.69 -17.38
C VAL A 71 -6.71 3.88 -15.90
N THR A 72 -7.23 2.80 -15.29
CA THR A 72 -7.41 2.70 -13.84
C THR A 72 -6.43 1.70 -13.25
N ILE A 73 -5.73 2.07 -12.19
CA ILE A 73 -4.97 1.13 -11.34
C ILE A 73 -5.76 0.94 -10.04
N LYS A 74 -6.05 -0.31 -9.69
CA LYS A 74 -6.94 -0.65 -8.57
C LYS A 74 -6.34 -1.73 -7.69
N GLY A 75 -6.23 -1.46 -6.39
CA GLY A 75 -5.93 -2.49 -5.39
C GLY A 75 -7.17 -3.03 -4.67
N ALA A 76 -6.94 -3.87 -3.66
CA ALA A 76 -7.97 -4.45 -2.80
C ALA A 76 -8.33 -3.56 -1.58
N GLY A 77 -7.61 -2.46 -1.37
CA GLY A 77 -7.73 -1.49 -0.28
C GLY A 77 -6.35 -0.98 0.17
N MET A 78 -6.25 0.26 0.67
CA MET A 78 -4.96 0.86 1.05
C MET A 78 -4.20 0.13 2.17
N ASP A 79 -4.89 -0.68 2.97
CA ASP A 79 -4.29 -1.52 4.01
C ASP A 79 -4.07 -2.98 3.55
N LYS A 80 -4.47 -3.30 2.32
CA LYS A 80 -4.50 -4.68 1.78
C LYS A 80 -3.55 -4.86 0.60
N THR A 81 -3.47 -3.86 -0.28
CA THR A 81 -2.57 -3.86 -1.43
C THR A 81 -1.50 -2.81 -1.19
N VAL A 82 -0.26 -3.26 -0.96
CA VAL A 82 0.87 -2.39 -0.64
C VAL A 82 2.00 -2.57 -1.64
N LEU A 83 2.40 -1.49 -2.29
CA LEU A 83 3.57 -1.43 -3.18
C LEU A 83 4.71 -0.75 -2.42
N SER A 84 5.70 -1.53 -1.99
CA SER A 84 6.82 -1.06 -1.19
C SER A 84 8.06 -0.85 -2.06
N PHE A 85 8.57 0.37 -2.06
CA PHE A 85 9.78 0.81 -2.77
C PHE A 85 11.00 0.86 -1.85
N LYS A 86 10.92 0.19 -0.70
CA LYS A 86 12.03 0.12 0.24
C LYS A 86 13.23 -0.52 -0.44
N GLY A 87 14.30 0.26 -0.60
CA GLY A 87 15.51 -0.17 -1.30
C GLY A 87 15.53 0.16 -2.79
N GLN A 88 14.64 1.04 -3.27
CA GLN A 88 14.60 1.52 -4.66
C GLN A 88 16.00 1.96 -5.15
N VAL A 89 16.47 1.29 -6.21
CA VAL A 89 17.80 1.50 -6.80
C VAL A 89 17.76 2.40 -8.02
N ALA A 90 16.61 2.50 -8.71
CA ALA A 90 16.46 3.38 -9.87
C ALA A 90 15.07 4.05 -9.95
N GLY A 91 15.06 5.23 -10.58
CA GLY A 91 13.94 6.15 -10.49
C GLY A 91 13.86 6.82 -9.11
N ALA A 92 12.88 7.71 -8.94
CA ALA A 92 12.64 8.40 -7.68
C ALA A 92 11.20 8.19 -7.22
N GLU A 93 10.26 8.17 -8.16
CA GLU A 93 8.84 8.05 -7.87
C GLU A 93 8.45 6.59 -7.56
N GLY A 94 7.41 6.38 -6.77
CA GLY A 94 6.74 5.08 -6.71
C GLY A 94 5.97 4.81 -8.01
N LEU A 95 5.16 5.78 -8.41
CA LEU A 95 4.43 5.76 -9.68
C LEU A 95 4.53 7.12 -10.38
N LEU A 96 5.02 7.11 -11.63
CA LEU A 96 5.08 8.27 -12.51
C LEU A 96 4.06 8.13 -13.64
N VAL A 97 3.14 9.10 -13.76
CA VAL A 97 2.09 9.10 -14.79
C VAL A 97 2.19 10.35 -15.65
N THR A 98 2.06 10.19 -16.96
CA THR A 98 1.84 11.28 -17.92
C THR A 98 0.68 10.90 -18.81
N ALA A 99 -0.54 11.20 -18.35
CA ALA A 99 -1.77 10.74 -18.99
C ALA A 99 -2.98 11.58 -18.52
N ASN A 100 -4.03 11.56 -19.34
CA ASN A 100 -5.37 12.04 -19.02
C ASN A 100 -6.28 10.88 -18.57
N ASP A 101 -7.37 11.21 -17.90
CA ASP A 101 -8.42 10.26 -17.52
C ASP A 101 -7.87 9.09 -16.69
N PHE A 102 -6.95 9.41 -15.77
CA PHE A 102 -6.26 8.42 -14.94
C PHE A 102 -6.91 8.31 -13.56
N THR A 103 -7.13 7.07 -13.11
CA THR A 103 -7.56 6.78 -11.74
C THR A 103 -6.57 5.84 -11.06
N VAL A 104 -6.19 6.17 -9.84
CA VAL A 104 -5.56 5.23 -8.90
C VAL A 104 -6.45 5.09 -7.67
N GLU A 105 -6.79 3.85 -7.33
CA GLU A 105 -7.63 3.59 -6.17
C GLU A 105 -7.24 2.34 -5.37
N ASP A 106 -7.58 2.37 -4.08
CA ASP A 106 -7.57 1.20 -3.20
C ASP A 106 -6.19 0.53 -2.99
N LEU A 107 -5.11 1.32 -2.86
CA LEU A 107 -3.76 0.78 -2.63
C LEU A 107 -2.88 1.72 -1.79
N ALA A 108 -1.74 1.20 -1.33
CA ALA A 108 -0.68 1.99 -0.72
C ALA A 108 0.62 1.97 -1.53
N ILE A 109 1.32 3.10 -1.52
CA ILE A 109 2.72 3.27 -1.95
C ILE A 109 3.56 3.54 -0.71
N GLU A 110 4.64 2.80 -0.52
CA GLU A 110 5.49 2.95 0.67
C GLU A 110 6.97 3.12 0.33
N ASP A 111 7.66 3.95 1.11
CA ASP A 111 9.12 4.04 1.18
C ASP A 111 9.82 4.34 -0.16
N THR A 112 9.22 5.19 -0.99
CA THR A 112 9.84 5.69 -2.23
C THR A 112 11.06 6.56 -1.93
N LYS A 113 12.04 6.54 -2.84
CA LYS A 113 13.24 7.39 -2.72
C LYS A 113 12.92 8.88 -2.92
N GLY A 114 11.98 9.18 -3.80
CA GLY A 114 11.42 10.49 -4.11
C GLY A 114 9.90 10.45 -3.98
N ASP A 115 9.17 11.17 -4.83
CA ASP A 115 7.72 11.35 -4.69
C ASP A 115 6.93 10.02 -4.66
N GLY A 116 5.78 9.99 -4.00
CA GLY A 116 4.94 8.79 -3.93
C GLY A 116 4.30 8.45 -5.27
N ILE A 117 3.28 9.23 -5.64
CA ILE A 117 2.60 9.17 -6.94
C ILE A 117 2.65 10.54 -7.58
N LYS A 118 3.30 10.64 -8.73
CA LYS A 118 3.41 11.86 -9.50
C LYS A 118 2.64 11.75 -10.80
N VAL A 119 1.76 12.71 -11.05
CA VAL A 119 1.04 12.83 -12.32
C VAL A 119 1.44 14.15 -12.96
N ASN A 120 2.12 14.09 -14.10
CA ASN A 120 2.55 15.27 -14.85
C ASN A 120 1.65 15.49 -16.06
N GLU A 121 1.24 16.74 -16.29
CA GLU A 121 0.59 17.18 -17.53
C GLU A 121 -0.68 16.38 -17.89
N GLY A 122 -1.59 16.21 -16.93
CA GLY A 122 -2.81 15.40 -17.08
C GLY A 122 -4.11 16.15 -16.79
N GLU A 123 -5.20 15.75 -17.43
CA GLU A 123 -6.56 16.21 -17.15
C GLU A 123 -7.43 15.04 -16.67
N ASN A 124 -8.36 15.30 -15.73
CA ASN A 124 -9.27 14.30 -15.15
C ASN A 124 -8.53 13.22 -14.36
N ILE A 125 -7.92 13.62 -13.24
CA ILE A 125 -7.08 12.73 -12.41
C ILE A 125 -7.80 12.41 -11.11
N VAL A 126 -7.87 11.14 -10.75
CA VAL A 126 -8.53 10.68 -9.52
C VAL A 126 -7.55 9.88 -8.66
N PHE A 127 -7.40 10.32 -7.41
CA PHE A 127 -6.80 9.56 -6.33
C PHE A 127 -7.89 9.25 -5.32
N ARG A 128 -8.21 7.97 -5.13
CA ARG A 128 -9.31 7.55 -4.25
C ARG A 128 -8.89 6.44 -3.33
N ARG A 129 -8.98 6.64 -2.02
CA ARG A 129 -8.57 5.63 -1.04
C ARG A 129 -7.15 5.14 -1.30
N VAL A 130 -6.23 6.09 -1.50
CA VAL A 130 -4.80 5.82 -1.68
C VAL A 130 -4.04 6.28 -0.44
N ARG A 131 -3.08 5.47 0.01
CA ARG A 131 -2.12 5.84 1.05
C ARG A 131 -0.73 5.99 0.45
N VAL A 132 -0.03 7.07 0.78
CA VAL A 132 1.42 7.17 0.57
C VAL A 132 2.10 7.31 1.92
N GLU A 133 3.07 6.46 2.21
CA GLU A 133 3.74 6.48 3.51
C GLU A 133 5.25 6.24 3.43
N TRP A 134 6.01 7.10 4.10
CA TRP A 134 7.37 6.78 4.51
C TRP A 134 7.32 6.17 5.90
N THR A 135 7.42 4.84 5.96
CA THR A 135 7.15 4.04 7.16
C THR A 135 8.18 4.27 8.27
N GLY A 136 9.34 4.83 7.91
CA GLY A 136 10.37 5.29 8.84
C GLY A 136 10.04 6.60 9.56
N GLY A 137 8.87 7.20 9.31
CA GLY A 137 8.47 8.51 9.84
C GLY A 137 9.03 9.67 9.00
N PRO A 138 8.67 10.92 9.37
CA PRO A 138 9.08 12.12 8.63
C PRO A 138 10.59 12.35 8.71
N LYS A 139 11.23 12.51 7.55
CA LYS A 139 12.65 12.81 7.42
C LYS A 139 12.91 13.71 6.22
N THR A 140 13.95 14.54 6.31
CA THR A 140 14.33 15.47 5.23
C THR A 140 14.79 14.78 3.95
N GLU A 141 15.23 13.53 4.06
CA GLU A 141 15.67 12.69 2.95
C GLU A 141 14.55 11.84 2.31
N ASN A 142 13.33 11.89 2.86
CA ASN A 142 12.18 11.25 2.23
C ASN A 142 11.81 11.98 0.93
N GLY A 143 10.93 11.38 0.14
CA GLY A 143 10.33 12.08 -0.99
C GLY A 143 9.61 13.34 -0.54
N ALA A 144 9.69 14.39 -1.36
CA ALA A 144 9.12 15.68 -1.03
C ALA A 144 7.59 15.63 -1.02
N TYR A 145 6.99 14.94 -1.99
CA TYR A 145 5.55 14.96 -2.23
C TYR A 145 4.93 13.56 -2.23
N GLY A 146 3.82 13.36 -1.51
CA GLY A 146 3.09 12.09 -1.52
C GLY A 146 2.22 11.90 -2.75
N LEU A 147 1.09 12.60 -2.79
CA LEU A 147 0.23 12.67 -3.97
C LEU A 147 0.51 13.96 -4.73
N TYR A 148 1.18 13.86 -5.88
CA TYR A 148 1.76 15.00 -6.56
C TYR A 148 1.23 15.20 -7.99
N PRO A 149 0.02 15.77 -8.13
CA PRO A 149 -0.51 16.19 -9.43
C PRO A 149 0.10 17.54 -9.84
N VAL A 150 0.93 17.54 -10.88
CA VAL A 150 1.69 18.70 -11.37
C VAL A 150 1.24 19.08 -12.77
N GLN A 151 0.91 20.37 -12.93
CA GLN A 151 0.40 20.90 -14.20
C GLN A 151 -0.86 20.16 -14.69
N THR A 152 -1.69 19.72 -13.74
CA THR A 152 -2.92 18.98 -14.01
C THR A 152 -4.16 19.85 -13.96
N LYS A 153 -5.25 19.38 -14.57
CA LYS A 153 -6.59 19.98 -14.48
C LYS A 153 -7.62 18.94 -14.05
N ASN A 154 -8.66 19.41 -13.36
CA ASN A 154 -9.76 18.56 -12.86
C ASN A 154 -9.25 17.36 -12.04
N VAL A 155 -8.73 17.64 -10.85
CA VAL A 155 -8.18 16.63 -9.95
C VAL A 155 -9.15 16.38 -8.80
N LEU A 156 -9.46 15.12 -8.55
CA LEU A 156 -10.15 14.65 -7.35
C LEU A 156 -9.18 13.86 -6.48
N ILE A 157 -9.01 14.30 -5.23
CA ILE A 157 -8.34 13.54 -4.18
C ILE A 157 -9.36 13.31 -3.08
N GLU A 158 -9.73 12.05 -2.85
CA GLU A 158 -10.73 11.70 -1.84
C GLU A 158 -10.28 10.49 -1.02
N GLU A 159 -10.63 10.51 0.28
CA GLU A 159 -10.39 9.41 1.21
C GLU A 159 -8.92 8.92 1.22
N SER A 160 -7.97 9.81 0.93
CA SER A 160 -6.56 9.47 0.72
C SER A 160 -5.66 10.05 1.81
N HIS A 161 -4.59 9.35 2.14
CA HIS A 161 -3.74 9.62 3.29
C HIS A 161 -2.28 9.76 2.84
N VAL A 162 -1.57 10.78 3.34
CA VAL A 162 -0.11 10.88 3.17
C VAL A 162 0.59 11.06 4.50
N ILE A 163 1.62 10.25 4.74
CA ILE A 163 2.29 10.13 6.03
C ILE A 163 3.81 10.17 5.81
N GLY A 164 4.49 11.12 6.46
CA GLY A 164 5.95 11.15 6.50
C GLY A 164 6.66 11.74 5.27
N ALA A 165 5.97 12.46 4.39
CA ALA A 165 6.63 13.22 3.31
C ALA A 165 7.60 14.27 3.88
N ALA A 166 8.63 14.64 3.10
CA ALA A 166 9.63 15.62 3.52
C ALA A 166 9.13 17.08 3.42
N ASP A 167 8.19 17.37 2.53
CA ASP A 167 7.65 18.72 2.31
C ASP A 167 6.12 18.73 2.44
N ALA A 168 5.41 18.16 1.46
CA ALA A 168 3.95 18.17 1.45
C ALA A 168 3.34 16.78 1.29
N GLY A 169 2.32 16.54 2.11
CA GLY A 169 1.46 15.37 2.06
C GLY A 169 0.42 15.49 0.96
#